data_AF-R0IUC8-F1
#
_entry.id   AF-R0IUC8-F1
#
_cell.length_a   1.000
_cell.length_b   1.000
_cell.length_c   1.000
_cell.angle_alpha   90.00
_cell.angle_beta   90.00
_cell.angle_gamma   90.00
#
_symmetry.space_group_name_H-M   'P 1'
#
loop_
_entity.id
_entity.type
_entity.pdbx_description
1 polymer ?
#
loop_
_entity_poly.entity_id
_entity_poly.type
_entity_poly.pdbx_seq_one_letter_code
_entity_poly.pdbx_strand_id
1 'polypeptide(L)'
;MALVTRFLMPKHPKHAVTEETLAAPTKLEQQPPVTQTSPSWKRLLILRYDSQKYWVPNLLAVLKAADDGLLSSSLLAHINGPPGQLELDTLYQAFANEMRGRSITERSTYPLEMNKFLSRARKPMSGLGRSKSMSQINPRTQRKSMDLSKATELGLSRNFSVKKPASSLVSMRSGLQENGTHQTANKSWMKDGQTAKYQGDRMRIKVTAAELTALAVILGSEPNKNIGTDRAFTDMGAYGICITPTRTQGSKYHITLTQNKLSRSQRHALGSGVSTIFAKHLAAGSLPYRQDKLGVHSILITEDTFDTIQAGTLLGPEPSATQTQQSKFLTSLPNSTELKFYALTSTQADTSTTLLNAIAALPFSGGLPPLASSPMIKTIKFIASGNLETGKLLQRLEALVDKVHRQAPHLNIFGPLYEPQNTKALYRERERLRKLDTDPQTPDTLADKSARMSRYITLLERLMALVPDSKPQNVLKAVQKATQNEIQRAYDHAVGQVPRSSSTRSAESHLQPPPGAQTTHRSTSPLSSLRRRSIRFSFYSNVTSPSNTSETSVEEDNNDSSLAKQMERVLKSELPLDVATVASVARMVLVAWTLSVGTVAWNDNEEGYRIPDLTGWDKMTMS
;
A
#
# COMPACT_ATOMS: atom_id res chain seq x y z
N MET A 1 -30.03 -57.40 -3.31
CA MET A 1 -29.69 -57.15 -4.72
C MET A 1 -28.33 -56.46 -4.78
N ALA A 2 -27.36 -57.14 -5.41
CA ALA A 2 -26.23 -56.61 -6.21
C ALA A 2 -25.55 -55.29 -5.74
N LEU A 3 -24.35 -55.21 -5.11
CA LEU A 3 -23.12 -56.05 -5.08
C LEU A 3 -22.24 -55.97 -6.36
N VAL A 4 -20.90 -56.06 -6.20
CA VAL A 4 -19.84 -56.29 -7.24
C VAL A 4 -19.46 -55.05 -8.12
N THR A 5 -18.19 -54.66 -8.35
CA THR A 5 -16.84 -55.11 -7.89
C THR A 5 -15.75 -54.02 -8.01
N ARG A 6 -14.62 -54.23 -7.30
CA ARG A 6 -13.32 -53.59 -7.57
C ARG A 6 -12.69 -54.13 -8.87
N PHE A 7 -11.88 -53.32 -9.56
CA PHE A 7 -10.80 -53.84 -10.41
C PHE A 7 -9.45 -53.22 -10.03
N LEU A 8 -8.56 -54.08 -9.52
CA LEU A 8 -7.11 -53.89 -9.48
C LEU A 8 -6.52 -54.76 -10.60
N MET A 9 -5.61 -54.22 -11.40
CA MET A 9 -4.78 -55.01 -12.32
C MET A 9 -3.29 -54.71 -12.08
N PRO A 10 -2.54 -55.68 -11.54
CA PRO A 10 -1.09 -55.79 -11.68
C PRO A 10 -0.72 -56.75 -12.84
N LYS A 11 0.59 -56.99 -13.01
CA LYS A 11 1.30 -57.81 -14.04
C LYS A 11 1.74 -57.03 -15.28
N HIS A 12 2.92 -57.25 -15.89
CA HIS A 12 4.22 -57.81 -15.44
C HIS A 12 5.28 -57.39 -16.49
N PRO A 13 6.60 -57.50 -16.21
CA PRO A 13 7.66 -57.04 -17.12
C PRO A 13 7.97 -58.08 -18.22
N LYS A 14 8.62 -57.64 -19.31
CA LYS A 14 9.34 -58.50 -20.25
C LYS A 14 10.78 -58.03 -20.50
N HIS A 15 11.72 -58.81 -19.97
CA HIS A 15 13.03 -59.11 -20.54
C HIS A 15 12.85 -59.84 -21.91
N ALA A 16 13.83 -60.00 -22.81
CA ALA A 16 15.23 -59.55 -22.94
C ALA A 16 15.72 -59.84 -24.40
N VAL A 17 17.04 -59.97 -24.58
CA VAL A 17 17.82 -60.60 -25.68
C VAL A 17 18.26 -59.66 -26.81
N THR A 18 19.46 -59.76 -27.43
CA THR A 18 20.90 -59.94 -27.01
C THR A 18 21.73 -59.29 -28.17
N GLU A 19 22.98 -58.82 -28.06
CA GLU A 19 24.26 -59.51 -28.33
C GLU A 19 25.39 -58.43 -28.26
N GLU A 20 26.42 -58.63 -27.43
CA GLU A 20 27.82 -58.98 -27.79
C GLU A 20 28.70 -57.77 -28.23
N THR A 21 30.04 -57.74 -28.08
CA THR A 21 31.04 -58.82 -27.85
C THR A 21 32.27 -58.30 -27.06
N LEU A 22 33.05 -59.22 -26.44
CA LEU A 22 34.49 -59.17 -26.05
C LEU A 22 34.96 -58.08 -25.04
N ALA A 23 35.70 -58.29 -23.92
CA ALA A 23 36.56 -59.35 -23.34
C ALA A 23 38.05 -58.92 -23.20
N ALA A 24 38.53 -58.74 -21.96
CA ALA A 24 39.93 -58.89 -21.52
C ALA A 24 40.03 -58.86 -19.97
N PRO A 25 41.03 -59.47 -19.30
CA PRO A 25 40.81 -60.05 -17.97
C PRO A 25 41.69 -59.52 -16.80
N THR A 26 41.26 -59.91 -15.59
CA THR A 26 42.05 -60.17 -14.36
C THR A 26 42.94 -59.07 -13.75
N LYS A 27 42.65 -58.76 -12.48
CA LYS A 27 43.61 -58.96 -11.38
C LYS A 27 42.89 -59.21 -10.04
N LEU A 28 43.33 -60.26 -9.34
CA LEU A 28 42.96 -60.56 -7.96
C LEU A 28 43.82 -59.71 -7.01
N GLU A 29 43.21 -59.10 -6.01
CA GLU A 29 43.92 -58.73 -4.78
C GLU A 29 42.99 -58.87 -3.56
N GLN A 30 43.57 -59.27 -2.42
CA GLN A 30 42.86 -59.83 -1.28
C GLN A 30 42.30 -58.74 -0.35
N GLN A 31 41.16 -58.99 0.30
CA GLN A 31 40.70 -58.22 1.46
C GLN A 31 40.70 -59.09 2.73
N PRO A 32 41.15 -58.56 3.89
CA PRO A 32 41.06 -59.24 5.17
C PRO A 32 39.64 -59.18 5.76
N PRO A 33 39.27 -60.10 6.68
CA PRO A 33 37.91 -60.17 7.22
C PRO A 33 37.59 -59.01 8.16
N VAL A 34 36.72 -58.09 7.72
CA VAL A 34 36.17 -57.02 8.55
C VAL A 34 34.98 -57.55 9.37
N THR A 35 35.01 -57.30 10.68
CA THR A 35 33.99 -57.74 11.63
C THR A 35 32.61 -57.14 11.36
N GLN A 36 31.57 -57.99 11.49
CA GLN A 36 30.18 -57.61 11.26
C GLN A 36 29.69 -56.62 12.33
N THR A 37 29.73 -55.33 12.02
CA THR A 37 29.05 -54.27 12.79
C THR A 37 27.72 -53.91 12.13
N SER A 38 26.63 -53.89 12.90
CA SER A 38 25.28 -53.87 12.33
C SER A 38 24.98 -52.61 11.49
N PRO A 39 24.24 -52.74 10.36
CA PRO A 39 24.00 -51.62 9.45
C PRO A 39 22.98 -50.60 9.96
N SER A 40 22.39 -50.78 11.14
CA SER A 40 21.31 -49.93 11.66
C SER A 40 21.81 -48.60 12.24
N TRP A 41 23.02 -48.54 12.81
CA TRP A 41 23.55 -47.32 13.46
C TRP A 41 24.25 -46.35 12.49
N LYS A 42 24.83 -46.84 11.38
CA LYS A 42 25.45 -45.99 10.35
C LYS A 42 24.45 -45.08 9.62
N ARG A 43 23.13 -45.30 9.75
CA ARG A 43 22.08 -44.39 9.25
C ARG A 43 21.72 -43.24 10.19
N LEU A 44 22.17 -43.25 11.44
CA LEU A 44 21.85 -42.21 12.44
C LEU A 44 22.92 -41.12 12.57
N LEU A 45 24.12 -41.34 12.03
CA LEU A 45 25.27 -40.42 12.17
C LEU A 45 25.83 -39.89 10.85
N ILE A 46 25.29 -40.31 9.70
CA ILE A 46 25.50 -39.55 8.46
C ILE A 46 24.61 -38.31 8.55
N LEU A 47 25.19 -37.20 9.04
CA LEU A 47 24.69 -35.86 8.77
C LEU A 47 24.69 -35.70 7.24
N ARG A 48 23.57 -36.05 6.61
CA ARG A 48 23.31 -35.67 5.23
C ARG A 48 23.16 -34.17 5.21
N TYR A 49 24.28 -33.49 4.99
CA TYR A 49 24.33 -32.23 4.27
C TYR A 49 23.91 -32.48 2.80
N ASP A 50 22.73 -33.07 2.62
CA ASP A 50 21.95 -32.82 1.41
C ASP A 50 21.76 -31.31 1.39
N SER A 51 22.43 -30.66 0.43
CA SER A 51 22.20 -29.26 0.09
C SER A 51 20.82 -29.17 -0.56
N GLN A 52 19.77 -29.38 0.26
CA GLN A 52 18.40 -29.47 -0.18
C GLN A 52 18.05 -28.19 -0.91
N LYS A 53 17.85 -28.32 -2.21
CA LYS A 53 17.46 -27.23 -3.10
C LYS A 53 16.03 -26.85 -2.77
N TYR A 54 15.86 -25.90 -1.84
CA TYR A 54 14.56 -25.39 -1.46
C TYR A 54 14.05 -24.46 -2.55
N TRP A 55 13.01 -24.89 -3.27
CA TRP A 55 12.25 -24.00 -4.15
C TRP A 55 11.49 -22.98 -3.32
N VAL A 56 11.57 -21.72 -3.74
CA VAL A 56 10.83 -20.56 -3.22
C VAL A 56 10.30 -19.73 -4.40
N PRO A 57 9.22 -18.94 -4.22
CA PRO A 57 8.83 -17.94 -5.21
C PRO A 57 9.99 -16.96 -5.44
N ASN A 58 10.17 -16.43 -6.66
CA ASN A 58 11.07 -15.28 -6.85
C ASN A 58 10.37 -13.96 -6.45
N LEU A 59 11.08 -12.83 -6.45
CA LEU A 59 10.48 -11.54 -6.08
C LEU A 59 9.44 -11.11 -7.13
N LEU A 60 9.70 -11.39 -8.41
CA LEU A 60 8.77 -11.27 -9.54
C LEU A 60 7.41 -11.94 -9.26
N ALA A 61 7.39 -13.15 -8.73
CA ALA A 61 6.15 -13.86 -8.37
C ALA A 61 5.37 -13.15 -7.26
N VAL A 62 6.07 -12.67 -6.23
CA VAL A 62 5.46 -11.93 -5.11
C VAL A 62 4.89 -10.60 -5.62
N LEU A 63 5.61 -9.90 -6.48
CA LEU A 63 5.17 -8.64 -7.11
C LEU A 63 3.96 -8.85 -8.02
N LYS A 64 3.99 -9.84 -8.92
CA LYS A 64 2.83 -10.17 -9.77
C LYS A 64 1.61 -10.63 -8.97
N ALA A 65 1.80 -11.41 -7.90
CA ALA A 65 0.71 -11.78 -7.01
C ALA A 65 0.11 -10.56 -6.30
N ALA A 66 0.93 -9.55 -5.98
CA ALA A 66 0.46 -8.29 -5.42
C ALA A 66 -0.27 -7.40 -6.45
N ASP A 67 0.13 -7.43 -7.72
CA ASP A 67 -0.58 -6.75 -8.82
C ASP A 67 -1.97 -7.37 -9.05
N ASP A 68 -2.07 -8.70 -8.96
CA ASP A 68 -3.33 -9.47 -9.01
C ASP A 68 -4.22 -9.29 -7.76
N GLY A 69 -3.88 -8.36 -6.85
CA GLY A 69 -4.64 -8.07 -5.63
C GLY A 69 -4.60 -9.19 -4.57
N LEU A 70 -3.73 -10.20 -4.74
CA LEU A 70 -3.58 -11.30 -3.78
C LEU A 70 -2.79 -10.87 -2.53
N LEU A 71 -2.00 -9.81 -2.66
CA LEU A 71 -1.31 -9.13 -1.57
C LEU A 71 -1.65 -7.63 -1.59
N SER A 72 -1.28 -6.93 -0.53
CA SER A 72 -1.19 -5.47 -0.49
C SER A 72 0.01 -5.09 0.38
N SER A 73 0.33 -3.80 0.48
CA SER A 73 1.38 -3.34 1.40
C SER A 73 1.07 -3.59 2.89
N SER A 74 -0.14 -4.05 3.24
CA SER A 74 -0.45 -4.56 4.59
C SER A 74 0.52 -5.69 5.00
N LEU A 75 0.98 -6.52 4.06
CA LEU A 75 1.99 -7.56 4.32
C LEU A 75 3.27 -6.95 4.88
N LEU A 76 3.69 -5.80 4.34
CA LEU A 76 4.93 -5.09 4.70
C LEU A 76 4.74 -4.29 6.00
N ALA A 77 3.57 -3.68 6.19
CA ALA A 77 3.23 -2.93 7.39
C ALA A 77 3.14 -3.80 8.66
N HIS A 78 2.78 -5.08 8.52
CA HIS A 78 2.58 -6.02 9.63
C HIS A 78 3.72 -7.04 9.80
N ILE A 79 4.90 -6.79 9.22
CA ILE A 79 6.09 -7.60 9.48
C ILE A 79 6.52 -7.41 10.93
N ASN A 80 6.22 -8.41 11.76
CA ASN A 80 6.61 -8.45 13.16
C ASN A 80 8.08 -8.87 13.29
N GLY A 81 8.97 -7.92 13.51
CA GLY A 81 10.38 -8.13 13.77
C GLY A 81 10.95 -7.11 14.77
N PRO A 82 12.08 -7.42 15.43
CA PRO A 82 12.88 -6.38 16.07
C PRO A 82 13.44 -5.42 15.00
N PRO A 83 13.66 -4.13 15.32
CA PRO A 83 14.34 -3.24 14.40
C PRO A 83 15.76 -3.73 14.11
N GLY A 84 16.18 -3.70 12.85
CA GLY A 84 17.44 -4.29 12.39
C GLY A 84 17.32 -4.86 10.97
N GLN A 85 18.16 -5.84 10.62
CA GLN A 85 18.06 -6.54 9.33
C GLN A 85 16.78 -7.40 9.30
N LEU A 86 15.94 -7.17 8.30
CA LEU A 86 14.76 -7.99 8.01
C LEU A 86 15.17 -9.17 7.13
N GLU A 87 15.16 -10.37 7.71
CA GLU A 87 15.48 -11.61 7.01
C GLU A 87 14.40 -11.98 6.00
N LEU A 88 14.81 -12.41 4.80
CA LEU A 88 13.93 -12.82 3.70
C LEU A 88 13.01 -13.99 4.08
N ASP A 89 13.44 -14.88 4.99
CA ASP A 89 12.58 -15.94 5.54
C ASP A 89 11.33 -15.37 6.24
N THR A 90 11.45 -14.22 6.92
CA THR A 90 10.31 -13.52 7.56
C THR A 90 9.35 -12.97 6.51
N LEU A 91 9.88 -12.39 5.41
CA LEU A 91 9.06 -11.89 4.30
C LEU A 91 8.29 -13.03 3.61
N TYR A 92 8.95 -14.16 3.33
CA TYR A 92 8.27 -15.33 2.77
C TYR A 92 7.32 -16.02 3.75
N GLN A 93 7.56 -15.96 5.06
CA GLN A 93 6.60 -16.43 6.04
C GLN A 93 5.33 -15.56 6.06
N ALA A 94 5.47 -14.23 5.97
CA ALA A 94 4.35 -13.30 5.83
C ALA A 94 3.55 -13.56 4.54
N PHE A 95 4.24 -13.69 3.39
CA PHE A 95 3.63 -14.08 2.12
C PHE A 95 2.90 -15.43 2.22
N ALA A 96 3.52 -16.44 2.81
CA ALA A 96 2.89 -17.75 2.98
C ALA A 96 1.71 -17.74 3.95
N ASN A 97 1.65 -16.81 4.92
CA ASN A 97 0.49 -16.60 5.79
C ASN A 97 -0.70 -16.04 4.98
N GLU A 98 -0.48 -14.97 4.21
CA GLU A 98 -1.50 -14.38 3.32
C GLU A 98 -2.05 -15.41 2.32
N MET A 99 -1.16 -16.11 1.62
CA MET A 99 -1.55 -17.14 0.65
C MET A 99 -2.27 -18.34 1.29
N ARG A 100 -2.09 -18.60 2.60
CA ARG A 100 -2.81 -19.61 3.38
C ARG A 100 -4.19 -19.15 3.86
N GLY A 101 -4.40 -17.84 4.05
CA GLY A 101 -5.71 -17.25 4.39
C GLY A 101 -6.74 -17.36 3.26
N ARG A 102 -6.28 -17.57 2.02
CA ARG A 102 -7.09 -17.74 0.82
C ARG A 102 -7.99 -18.99 0.87
N SER A 103 -9.07 -18.96 0.08
CA SER A 103 -10.09 -20.01 0.07
C SER A 103 -9.50 -21.37 -0.33
N ILE A 104 -10.10 -22.47 0.14
CA ILE A 104 -9.55 -23.81 -0.16
C ILE A 104 -9.65 -24.15 -1.66
N THR A 105 -10.71 -23.68 -2.33
CA THR A 105 -10.93 -23.77 -3.78
C THR A 105 -9.88 -23.01 -4.57
N GLU A 106 -9.46 -21.85 -4.09
CA GLU A 106 -8.38 -21.09 -4.72
C GLU A 106 -7.03 -21.81 -4.54
N ARG A 107 -6.74 -22.28 -3.32
CA ARG A 107 -5.50 -23.00 -2.99
C ARG A 107 -5.35 -24.35 -3.71
N SER A 108 -6.45 -25.03 -4.03
CA SER A 108 -6.39 -26.29 -4.79
C SER A 108 -5.87 -26.11 -6.23
N THR A 109 -5.88 -24.88 -6.77
CA THR A 109 -5.34 -24.56 -8.10
C THR A 109 -3.83 -24.25 -8.11
N TYR A 110 -3.17 -24.25 -6.94
CA TYR A 110 -1.75 -23.89 -6.87
C TYR A 110 -0.85 -25.04 -7.36
N PRO A 111 0.25 -24.75 -8.07
CA PRO A 111 1.26 -25.75 -8.43
C PRO A 111 1.79 -26.52 -7.22
N LEU A 112 2.32 -27.72 -7.48
CA LEU A 112 2.84 -28.60 -6.45
C LEU A 112 4.01 -27.96 -5.67
N GLU A 113 4.82 -27.15 -6.35
CA GLU A 113 5.94 -26.39 -5.81
C GLU A 113 5.45 -25.34 -4.80
N MET A 114 4.43 -24.56 -5.18
CA MET A 114 3.79 -23.58 -4.30
C MET A 114 3.15 -24.26 -3.08
N ASN A 115 2.44 -25.37 -3.27
CA ASN A 115 1.87 -26.15 -2.16
C ASN A 115 2.95 -26.73 -1.22
N LYS A 116 4.09 -27.19 -1.76
CA LYS A 116 5.27 -27.60 -0.98
C LYS A 116 5.89 -26.41 -0.20
N PHE A 117 5.98 -25.23 -0.81
CA PHE A 117 6.44 -24.02 -0.14
C PHE A 117 5.51 -23.62 1.02
N LEU A 118 4.20 -23.53 0.78
CA LEU A 118 3.22 -23.18 1.81
C LEU A 118 3.16 -24.19 2.96
N SER A 119 3.38 -25.49 2.70
CA SER A 119 3.45 -26.52 3.74
C SER A 119 4.73 -26.44 4.57
N ARG A 120 5.86 -26.06 3.98
CA ARG A 120 7.15 -25.82 4.68
C ARG A 120 7.14 -24.55 5.53
N ALA A 121 6.53 -23.48 5.03
CA ALA A 121 6.36 -22.21 5.76
C ALA A 121 5.44 -22.34 7.00
N ARG A 122 4.83 -23.51 7.23
CA ARG A 122 4.05 -23.87 8.42
C ARG A 122 4.93 -24.15 9.66
N LYS A 123 6.18 -23.65 9.74
CA LYS A 123 6.98 -23.71 10.98
C LYS A 123 6.14 -23.11 12.12
N PRO A 124 5.88 -23.84 13.22
CA PRO A 124 5.06 -23.33 14.31
C PRO A 124 5.83 -22.23 15.04
N MET A 125 5.51 -20.97 14.73
CA MET A 125 5.95 -19.83 15.55
C MET A 125 5.47 -20.06 16.98
N SER A 126 6.41 -20.18 17.91
CA SER A 126 6.13 -20.47 19.31
C SER A 126 5.21 -21.69 19.52
N GLY A 127 5.69 -22.85 19.04
CA GLY A 127 5.60 -24.05 19.87
C GLY A 127 6.42 -23.86 21.15
N LEU A 128 5.99 -22.94 22.03
CA LEU A 128 6.46 -22.80 23.40
C LEU A 128 6.46 -24.21 23.97
N GLY A 129 7.65 -24.72 24.30
CA GLY A 129 7.82 -26.13 24.62
C GLY A 129 6.76 -26.52 25.65
N ARG A 130 5.97 -27.56 25.34
CA ARG A 130 5.15 -28.21 26.35
C ARG A 130 6.11 -28.90 27.30
N SER A 131 6.68 -28.10 28.20
CA SER A 131 7.58 -28.54 29.25
C SER A 131 6.87 -29.68 29.95
N LYS A 132 7.39 -30.88 29.76
CA LYS A 132 6.98 -32.03 30.55
C LYS A 132 7.47 -31.73 31.96
N SER A 133 6.62 -31.07 32.74
CA SER A 133 6.79 -30.89 34.17
C SER A 133 6.74 -32.27 34.81
N MET A 134 7.89 -32.93 34.82
CA MET A 134 8.20 -34.02 35.73
C MET A 134 8.36 -33.40 37.12
N SER A 135 7.90 -34.13 38.15
CA SER A 135 7.80 -33.70 39.55
C SER A 135 6.75 -32.57 39.79
N GLN A 136 6.05 -32.53 40.95
CA GLN A 136 6.23 -33.28 42.19
C GLN A 136 4.90 -33.47 42.93
N ILE A 137 4.87 -34.39 43.90
CA ILE A 137 3.71 -34.79 44.69
C ILE A 137 3.37 -33.71 45.74
N ASN A 138 2.11 -33.26 45.81
CA ASN A 138 1.47 -32.85 47.08
C ASN A 138 -0.07 -32.78 46.97
N PRO A 139 -0.83 -32.96 48.08
CA PRO A 139 -2.27 -33.27 48.02
C PRO A 139 -3.21 -32.07 48.30
N ARG A 140 -4.49 -32.29 47.94
CA ARG A 140 -5.70 -31.60 48.43
C ARG A 140 -5.80 -30.07 48.23
N THR A 141 -6.41 -29.68 47.11
CA THR A 141 -7.59 -28.79 47.15
C THR A 141 -8.63 -29.28 46.15
N GLN A 142 -9.84 -29.59 46.63
CA GLN A 142 -10.94 -30.04 45.76
C GLN A 142 -11.53 -28.85 44.99
N ARG A 143 -11.05 -28.64 43.76
CA ARG A 143 -11.86 -27.96 42.73
C ARG A 143 -12.53 -29.02 41.87
N LYS A 144 -13.86 -28.95 41.76
CA LYS A 144 -14.66 -29.82 40.90
C LYS A 144 -14.28 -29.59 39.44
N SER A 145 -13.39 -30.42 38.91
CA SER A 145 -13.12 -30.51 37.48
C SER A 145 -14.39 -31.01 36.78
N MET A 146 -14.99 -30.16 35.95
CA MET A 146 -16.14 -30.55 35.15
C MET A 146 -15.67 -31.51 34.06
N ASP A 147 -16.02 -32.79 34.23
CA ASP A 147 -15.45 -33.89 33.45
C ASP A 147 -16.06 -33.93 32.03
N LEU A 148 -15.42 -33.25 31.09
CA LEU A 148 -15.86 -33.17 29.69
C LEU A 148 -15.71 -34.50 28.92
N SER A 149 -15.10 -35.52 29.53
CA SER A 149 -14.94 -36.87 28.98
C SER A 149 -16.27 -37.56 28.65
N LYS A 150 -17.36 -37.23 29.35
CA LYS A 150 -18.69 -37.83 29.12
C LYS A 150 -19.50 -37.14 28.00
N ALA A 151 -19.06 -35.98 27.50
CA ALA A 151 -19.75 -35.29 26.41
C ALA A 151 -19.46 -35.91 25.02
N THR A 152 -18.36 -36.65 24.90
CA THR A 152 -17.93 -37.29 23.64
C THR A 152 -18.67 -38.59 23.30
N GLU A 153 -19.30 -39.27 24.26
CA GLU A 153 -20.04 -40.52 24.02
C GLU A 153 -21.53 -40.32 23.68
N LEU A 154 -22.13 -39.17 24.03
CA LEU A 154 -23.56 -38.91 23.84
C LEU A 154 -23.95 -38.39 22.45
N GLY A 155 -23.07 -38.47 21.45
CA GLY A 155 -23.37 -38.06 20.06
C GLY A 155 -23.72 -36.58 19.86
N LEU A 156 -23.66 -35.76 20.92
CA LEU A 156 -23.99 -34.33 20.90
C LEU A 156 -22.79 -33.48 20.47
N SER A 157 -22.16 -33.84 19.35
CA SER A 157 -21.32 -32.92 18.56
C SER A 157 -22.18 -31.86 17.85
N ARG A 158 -23.03 -31.17 18.63
CA ARG A 158 -23.62 -29.90 18.22
C ARG A 158 -22.46 -28.95 18.04
N ASN A 159 -22.01 -28.81 16.79
CA ASN A 159 -21.10 -27.77 16.35
C ASN A 159 -21.67 -26.45 16.87
N PHE A 160 -21.08 -25.90 17.93
CA PHE A 160 -21.39 -24.56 18.39
C PHE A 160 -21.02 -23.65 17.23
N SER A 161 -22.04 -23.25 16.46
CA SER A 161 -21.93 -22.27 15.40
C SER A 161 -21.65 -20.94 16.07
N VAL A 162 -20.39 -20.74 16.44
CA VAL A 162 -19.86 -19.47 16.94
C VAL A 162 -20.13 -18.48 15.82
N LYS A 163 -21.22 -17.69 15.97
CA LYS A 163 -21.60 -16.68 15.01
C LYS A 163 -20.40 -15.77 14.83
N LYS A 164 -19.74 -15.87 13.67
CA LYS A 164 -18.56 -15.07 13.37
C LYS A 164 -18.94 -13.61 13.59
N PRO A 165 -18.20 -12.85 14.42
CA PRO A 165 -18.55 -11.46 14.70
C PRO A 165 -18.64 -10.68 13.38
N ALA A 166 -19.59 -9.75 13.30
CA ALA A 166 -19.73 -8.89 12.14
C ALA A 166 -18.39 -8.19 11.85
N SER A 167 -18.03 -8.08 10.57
CA SER A 167 -16.76 -7.44 10.18
C SER A 167 -16.75 -6.01 10.67
N SER A 168 -15.72 -5.63 11.44
CA SER A 168 -15.56 -4.27 11.96
C SER A 168 -15.27 -3.23 10.88
N LEU A 169 -14.80 -3.70 9.71
CA LEU A 169 -14.41 -2.93 8.54
C LEU A 169 -15.07 -3.50 7.28
N VAL A 170 -15.43 -2.64 6.33
CA VAL A 170 -15.76 -3.06 4.97
C VAL A 170 -14.47 -3.22 4.18
N SER A 171 -14.08 -4.45 3.85
CA SER A 171 -12.90 -4.72 3.03
C SER A 171 -13.00 -3.98 1.70
N MET A 172 -12.04 -3.10 1.44
CA MET A 172 -11.80 -2.59 0.09
C MET A 172 -11.25 -3.71 -0.80
N ARG A 173 -11.23 -3.48 -2.12
CA ARG A 173 -10.64 -4.41 -3.09
C ARG A 173 -9.19 -4.01 -3.30
N SER A 174 -8.23 -4.91 -3.07
CA SER A 174 -6.87 -4.71 -3.60
C SER A 174 -6.92 -4.92 -5.11
N GLY A 175 -6.53 -3.92 -5.89
CA GLY A 175 -6.48 -3.99 -7.36
C GLY A 175 -7.73 -3.49 -8.09
N LEU A 176 -7.75 -3.69 -9.40
CA LEU A 176 -8.77 -3.17 -10.33
C LEU A 176 -10.01 -4.08 -10.38
N GLN A 177 -11.12 -3.54 -10.90
CA GLN A 177 -12.30 -4.37 -11.15
C GLN A 177 -12.10 -5.19 -12.44
N GLU A 178 -11.99 -6.51 -12.31
CA GLU A 178 -12.17 -7.42 -13.45
C GLU A 178 -13.63 -7.39 -13.91
N ASN A 179 -13.86 -6.88 -15.12
CA ASN A 179 -15.17 -6.90 -15.76
C ASN A 179 -15.41 -8.27 -16.43
N GLY A 180 -15.63 -9.32 -15.64
CA GLY A 180 -15.90 -10.66 -16.17
C GLY A 180 -16.31 -11.70 -15.13
N THR A 181 -17.12 -12.68 -15.55
CA THR A 181 -17.46 -13.86 -14.75
C THR A 181 -16.27 -14.79 -14.60
N HIS A 182 -15.69 -14.85 -13.40
CA HIS A 182 -14.77 -15.88 -12.91
C HIS A 182 -13.84 -16.50 -13.96
N GLN A 183 -13.06 -15.67 -14.64
CA GLN A 183 -11.96 -16.21 -15.41
C GLN A 183 -10.90 -16.69 -14.44
N THR A 184 -10.28 -17.81 -14.78
CA THR A 184 -9.04 -18.23 -14.18
C THR A 184 -8.00 -17.16 -14.52
N ALA A 185 -7.84 -16.18 -13.63
CA ALA A 185 -6.76 -15.21 -13.68
C ALA A 185 -5.48 -15.96 -14.05
N ASN A 186 -4.76 -15.46 -15.05
CA ASN A 186 -3.67 -16.22 -15.65
C ASN A 186 -2.54 -16.26 -14.63
N LYS A 187 -2.50 -17.33 -13.81
CA LYS A 187 -1.63 -17.53 -12.63
C LYS A 187 -0.16 -17.75 -13.01
N SER A 188 0.35 -16.89 -13.89
CA SER A 188 1.70 -16.84 -14.43
C SER A 188 2.72 -16.78 -13.29
N TRP A 189 2.45 -15.93 -12.29
CA TRP A 189 3.26 -15.75 -11.10
C TRP A 189 3.49 -17.03 -10.29
N MET A 190 2.59 -18.03 -10.36
CA MET A 190 2.79 -19.29 -9.63
C MET A 190 3.86 -20.19 -10.24
N LYS A 191 4.26 -19.94 -11.50
CA LYS A 191 5.36 -20.64 -12.19
C LYS A 191 6.71 -19.96 -11.95
N ASP A 192 6.70 -18.70 -11.54
CA ASP A 192 7.88 -17.89 -11.32
C ASP A 192 8.54 -18.26 -9.96
N GLY A 193 9.55 -19.11 -9.99
CA GLY A 193 10.21 -19.60 -8.78
C GLY A 193 11.67 -19.94 -8.98
N GLN A 194 12.43 -19.94 -7.90
CA GLN A 194 13.87 -20.20 -7.92
C GLN A 194 14.30 -21.12 -6.77
N THR A 195 15.47 -21.72 -6.91
CA THR A 195 16.12 -22.44 -5.81
C THR A 195 16.84 -21.44 -4.90
N ALA A 196 16.38 -21.32 -3.66
CA ALA A 196 17.08 -20.61 -2.61
C ALA A 196 18.44 -21.24 -2.32
N LYS A 197 19.45 -20.40 -2.06
CA LYS A 197 20.77 -20.82 -1.55
C LYS A 197 20.87 -20.47 -0.08
N TYR A 198 21.20 -21.41 0.78
CA TYR A 198 21.43 -21.13 2.19
C TYR A 198 22.93 -20.94 2.44
N GLN A 199 23.31 -19.85 3.11
CA GLN A 199 24.69 -19.55 3.50
C GLN A 199 24.72 -19.00 4.93
N GLY A 200 25.20 -19.81 5.88
CA GLY A 200 25.20 -19.46 7.30
C GLY A 200 23.79 -19.26 7.84
N ASP A 201 22.92 -20.26 7.64
CA ASP A 201 21.47 -20.27 7.92
C ASP A 201 20.62 -19.23 7.15
N ARG A 202 21.22 -18.16 6.63
CA ARG A 202 20.50 -17.13 5.84
C ARG A 202 20.16 -17.63 4.44
N MET A 203 18.88 -17.57 4.11
CA MET A 203 18.38 -17.76 2.75
C MET A 203 18.86 -16.64 1.83
N ARG A 204 19.28 -17.00 0.61
CA ARG A 204 19.71 -16.08 -0.45
C ARG A 204 18.99 -16.38 -1.76
N ILE A 205 18.42 -15.36 -2.38
CA ILE A 205 17.81 -15.42 -3.71
C ILE A 205 18.56 -14.51 -4.70
N LYS A 206 18.39 -14.75 -6.00
CA LYS A 206 18.75 -13.77 -7.04
C LYS A 206 17.60 -12.76 -7.19
N VAL A 207 17.95 -11.51 -7.48
CA VAL A 207 17.02 -10.42 -7.77
C VAL A 207 17.52 -9.66 -9.00
N THR A 208 16.61 -9.17 -9.83
CA THR A 208 16.85 -8.34 -11.02
C THR A 208 16.67 -6.86 -10.71
N ALA A 209 17.23 -5.98 -11.55
CA ALA A 209 17.10 -4.54 -11.39
C ALA A 209 15.62 -4.11 -11.34
N ALA A 210 14.81 -4.63 -12.26
CA ALA A 210 13.39 -4.33 -12.34
C ALA A 210 12.59 -4.81 -11.10
N GLU A 211 12.88 -5.99 -10.55
CA GLU A 211 12.30 -6.46 -9.28
C GLU A 211 12.67 -5.54 -8.10
N LEU A 212 13.94 -5.11 -8.01
CA LEU A 212 14.39 -4.26 -6.93
C LEU A 212 13.83 -2.83 -7.04
N THR A 213 13.78 -2.26 -8.24
CA THR A 213 13.19 -0.94 -8.48
C THR A 213 11.68 -0.92 -8.25
N ALA A 214 10.95 -1.99 -8.62
CA ALA A 214 9.53 -2.11 -8.26
C ALA A 214 9.33 -2.18 -6.73
N LEU A 215 10.16 -2.95 -6.02
CA LEU A 215 10.12 -2.99 -4.55
C LEU A 215 10.47 -1.63 -3.92
N ALA A 216 11.44 -0.91 -4.48
CA ALA A 216 11.82 0.44 -4.05
C ALA A 216 10.67 1.44 -4.17
N VAL A 217 9.95 1.43 -5.30
CA VAL A 217 8.76 2.26 -5.53
C VAL A 217 7.62 1.89 -4.58
N ILE A 218 7.35 0.59 -4.37
CA ILE A 218 6.30 0.13 -3.44
C ILE A 218 6.62 0.56 -2.00
N LEU A 219 7.88 0.41 -1.57
CA LEU A 219 8.34 0.80 -0.23
C LEU A 219 8.50 2.32 -0.07
N GLY A 220 8.62 3.08 -1.15
CA GLY A 220 9.09 4.45 -1.12
C GLY A 220 10.48 4.59 -0.48
N SER A 221 11.38 3.64 -0.75
CA SER A 221 12.75 3.65 -0.23
C SER A 221 13.72 3.62 -1.40
N GLU A 222 14.58 4.64 -1.50
CA GLU A 222 15.64 4.65 -2.50
C GLU A 222 16.80 3.75 -2.03
N PRO A 223 17.27 2.79 -2.84
CA PRO A 223 18.48 2.03 -2.55
C PRO A 223 19.69 2.95 -2.58
N ASN A 224 20.20 3.33 -1.41
CA ASN A 224 21.27 4.31 -1.27
C ASN A 224 22.53 3.92 -2.06
N LYS A 225 22.86 4.68 -3.12
CA LYS A 225 24.04 4.47 -3.97
C LYS A 225 25.36 4.87 -3.27
N ASN A 226 25.31 5.69 -2.22
CA ASN A 226 26.48 6.19 -1.49
C ASN A 226 27.00 5.15 -0.48
N ILE A 227 27.50 4.02 -1.01
CA ILE A 227 27.97 2.84 -0.27
C ILE A 227 29.24 3.11 0.60
N GLY A 228 29.75 4.34 0.63
CA GLY A 228 31.04 4.67 1.26
C GLY A 228 31.12 6.00 2.04
N THR A 229 30.00 6.69 2.30
CA THR A 229 30.01 7.87 3.17
C THR A 229 29.15 7.63 4.41
N ASP A 230 29.74 7.78 5.61
CA ASP A 230 29.13 7.51 6.93
C ASP A 230 27.95 8.43 7.31
N ARG A 231 27.37 9.16 6.34
CA ARG A 231 26.13 9.91 6.54
C ARG A 231 24.94 8.96 6.53
N ALA A 232 24.70 8.35 7.70
CA ALA A 232 23.58 7.46 8.00
C ALA A 232 22.20 8.17 8.04
N PHE A 233 21.91 9.02 7.05
CA PHE A 233 20.54 9.41 6.71
C PHE A 233 19.89 8.25 5.96
N THR A 234 19.48 7.21 6.69
CA THR A 234 18.53 6.22 6.18
C THR A 234 17.16 6.85 6.11
N ASP A 235 16.84 7.45 4.96
CA ASP A 235 15.49 7.92 4.67
C ASP A 235 14.51 6.75 4.80
N MET A 236 13.62 6.91 5.78
CA MET A 236 12.74 5.84 6.21
C MET A 236 11.57 5.70 5.24
N GLY A 237 11.56 4.59 4.50
CA GLY A 237 10.47 4.24 3.58
C GLY A 237 9.10 4.17 4.26
N ALA A 238 8.05 4.19 3.44
CA ALA A 238 6.63 4.27 3.83
C ALA A 238 6.18 3.30 4.94
N TYR A 239 6.82 2.13 5.04
CA TYR A 239 6.50 1.06 6.00
C TYR A 239 7.59 0.85 7.07
N GLY A 240 8.54 1.79 7.18
CA GLY A 240 9.71 1.63 8.04
C GLY A 240 10.76 0.67 7.49
N ILE A 241 10.59 0.14 6.29
CA ILE A 241 11.56 -0.77 5.65
C ILE A 241 12.35 0.03 4.62
N CYS A 242 13.67 -0.01 4.71
CA CYS A 242 14.57 0.51 3.68
C CYS A 242 15.41 -0.59 3.02
N ILE A 243 15.84 -0.31 1.79
CA ILE A 243 16.67 -1.19 0.97
C ILE A 243 18.13 -0.77 1.14
N THR A 244 18.97 -1.67 1.67
CA THR A 244 20.40 -1.42 1.88
C THR A 244 21.23 -2.26 0.90
N PRO A 245 21.82 -1.65 -0.15
CA PRO A 245 22.72 -2.34 -1.04
C PRO A 245 24.15 -2.33 -0.47
N THR A 246 24.79 -3.50 -0.42
CA THR A 246 26.19 -3.65 -0.01
C THR A 246 27.00 -4.23 -1.15
N ARG A 247 28.13 -3.62 -1.51
CA ARG A 247 28.99 -4.10 -2.59
C ARG A 247 29.85 -5.26 -2.09
N THR A 248 29.80 -6.39 -2.77
CA THR A 248 30.61 -7.59 -2.47
C THR A 248 31.68 -7.82 -3.55
N GLN A 249 32.62 -8.72 -3.26
CA GLN A 249 33.75 -9.00 -4.16
C GLN A 249 33.28 -9.42 -5.58
N GLY A 250 33.91 -8.81 -6.60
CA GLY A 250 33.63 -9.10 -8.01
C GLY A 250 32.31 -8.51 -8.53
N SER A 251 32.11 -7.21 -8.31
CA SER A 251 30.97 -6.38 -8.79
C SER A 251 29.55 -6.92 -8.50
N LYS A 252 29.42 -7.79 -7.51
CA LYS A 252 28.13 -8.33 -7.05
C LYS A 252 27.55 -7.43 -5.97
N TYR A 253 26.25 -7.19 -6.02
CA TYR A 253 25.53 -6.45 -5.00
C TYR A 253 24.78 -7.40 -4.08
N HIS A 254 24.91 -7.20 -2.78
CA HIS A 254 24.16 -7.92 -1.77
C HIS A 254 23.13 -6.98 -1.16
N ILE A 255 21.87 -7.28 -1.40
CA ILE A 255 20.72 -6.48 -1.01
C ILE A 255 20.19 -7.01 0.31
N THR A 256 20.09 -6.15 1.32
CA THR A 256 19.41 -6.47 2.58
C THR A 256 18.23 -5.52 2.76
N LEU A 257 17.19 -6.01 3.42
CA LEU A 257 16.13 -5.13 3.93
C LEU A 257 16.46 -4.79 5.38
N THR A 258 16.21 -3.54 5.77
CA THR A 258 16.40 -3.07 7.14
C THR A 258 15.11 -2.45 7.65
N GLN A 259 14.57 -2.99 8.75
CA GLN A 259 13.36 -2.51 9.40
C GLN A 259 13.73 -1.51 10.50
N ASN A 260 13.31 -0.27 10.33
CA ASN A 260 13.48 0.82 11.27
C ASN A 260 12.40 0.79 12.35
N LYS A 261 12.74 1.34 13.52
CA LYS A 261 11.82 1.45 14.65
C LYS A 261 10.78 2.57 14.40
N LEU A 262 9.62 2.19 13.88
CA LEU A 262 8.49 3.10 13.70
C LEU A 262 8.03 3.74 15.02
N SER A 263 7.79 5.05 14.98
CA SER A 263 7.13 5.81 16.04
C SER A 263 5.66 5.38 16.22
N ARG A 264 4.97 5.90 17.24
CA ARG A 264 3.53 5.66 17.41
C ARG A 264 2.66 6.29 16.31
N SER A 265 3.07 7.42 15.70
CA SER A 265 2.35 8.07 14.58
C SER A 265 2.57 7.36 13.25
N GLN A 266 3.71 6.69 13.09
CA GLN A 266 4.16 6.02 11.87
C GLN A 266 3.70 4.56 11.78
N ARG A 267 3.02 4.04 12.82
CA ARG A 267 2.39 2.72 12.76
C ARG A 267 1.10 2.83 11.94
N HIS A 268 0.99 1.93 10.97
CA HIS A 268 -0.17 1.81 10.09
C HIS A 268 -1.38 1.28 10.87
N ALA A 269 -2.57 1.52 10.30
CA ALA A 269 -3.83 1.00 10.79
C ALA A 269 -4.07 -0.43 10.27
N LEU A 270 -5.04 -1.14 10.87
CA LEU A 270 -5.39 -2.52 10.53
C LEU A 270 -6.26 -2.67 9.27
N GLY A 271 -6.59 -1.57 8.59
CA GLY A 271 -7.38 -1.58 7.36
C GLY A 271 -6.61 -2.01 6.11
N SER A 272 -7.23 -1.84 4.94
CA SER A 272 -6.60 -2.21 3.66
C SER A 272 -5.28 -1.48 3.41
N GLY A 273 -4.23 -2.26 3.10
CA GLY A 273 -2.95 -1.75 2.64
C GLY A 273 -2.96 -1.39 1.15
N VAL A 274 -1.91 -0.68 0.71
CA VAL A 274 -1.76 -0.13 -0.64
C VAL A 274 -1.60 -1.22 -1.69
N SER A 275 -2.37 -1.10 -2.79
CA SER A 275 -2.24 -1.93 -3.98
C SER A 275 -0.97 -1.61 -4.78
N THR A 276 -0.17 -2.63 -5.10
CA THR A 276 1.15 -2.46 -5.73
C THR A 276 1.08 -1.98 -7.18
N ILE A 277 0.06 -2.40 -7.92
CA ILE A 277 -0.24 -1.89 -9.26
C ILE A 277 -0.50 -0.37 -9.21
N PHE A 278 -1.35 0.12 -8.30
CA PHE A 278 -1.55 1.56 -8.11
C PHE A 278 -0.25 2.26 -7.70
N ALA A 279 0.56 1.67 -6.81
CA ALA A 279 1.83 2.28 -6.39
C ALA A 279 2.82 2.47 -7.55
N LYS A 280 3.00 1.47 -8.42
CA LYS A 280 3.83 1.58 -9.63
C LYS A 280 3.26 2.60 -10.62
N HIS A 281 1.95 2.49 -10.91
CA HIS A 281 1.30 3.31 -11.93
C HIS A 281 1.30 4.81 -11.56
N LEU A 282 0.94 5.18 -10.32
CA LEU A 282 0.88 6.58 -9.91
C LEU A 282 2.28 7.21 -9.82
N ALA A 283 3.30 6.46 -9.36
CA ALA A 283 4.69 6.88 -9.43
C ALA A 283 5.13 7.18 -10.88
N ALA A 284 4.67 6.37 -11.83
CA ALA A 284 4.83 6.55 -13.28
C ALA A 284 3.84 7.54 -13.94
N GLY A 285 3.11 8.35 -13.16
CA GLY A 285 2.17 9.33 -13.72
C GLY A 285 1.06 8.74 -14.58
N SER A 286 0.65 7.50 -14.27
CA SER A 286 -0.46 6.82 -14.92
C SER A 286 -1.53 6.44 -13.90
N LEU A 287 -2.80 6.52 -14.30
CA LEU A 287 -3.94 6.18 -13.48
C LEU A 287 -4.63 4.94 -14.07
N PRO A 288 -4.50 3.75 -13.45
CA PRO A 288 -5.15 2.55 -13.94
C PRO A 288 -6.65 2.59 -13.60
N TYR A 289 -7.50 2.29 -14.57
CA TYR A 289 -8.97 2.41 -14.43
C TYR A 289 -9.73 1.12 -14.74
N ARG A 290 -9.12 0.17 -15.46
CA ARG A 290 -9.74 -1.10 -15.85
C ARG A 290 -8.67 -2.18 -16.01
N GLN A 291 -9.02 -3.42 -15.65
CA GLN A 291 -8.24 -4.61 -15.96
C GLN A 291 -9.13 -5.63 -16.66
N ASP A 292 -8.64 -6.19 -17.76
CA ASP A 292 -9.27 -7.34 -18.43
C ASP A 292 -8.21 -8.29 -18.99
N LYS A 293 -8.66 -9.28 -19.79
CA LYS A 293 -7.80 -10.36 -20.29
C LYS A 293 -6.68 -9.87 -21.21
N LEU A 294 -6.83 -8.66 -21.77
CA LEU A 294 -5.86 -8.04 -22.66
C LEU A 294 -4.87 -7.14 -21.91
N GLY A 295 -5.06 -6.90 -20.61
CA GLY A 295 -4.14 -6.11 -19.80
C GLY A 295 -4.80 -5.09 -18.86
N VAL A 296 -3.95 -4.22 -18.33
CA VAL A 296 -4.30 -3.09 -17.47
C VAL A 296 -4.38 -1.83 -18.32
N HIS A 297 -5.57 -1.23 -18.37
CA HIS A 297 -5.83 0.01 -19.08
C HIS A 297 -5.58 1.20 -18.13
N SER A 298 -4.70 2.11 -18.55
CA SER A 298 -4.25 3.24 -17.75
C SER A 298 -4.23 4.54 -18.55
N ILE A 299 -4.70 5.62 -17.92
CA ILE A 299 -4.62 6.96 -18.46
C ILE A 299 -3.24 7.54 -18.10
N LEU A 300 -2.49 8.06 -19.06
CA LEU A 300 -1.27 8.85 -18.82
C LEU A 300 -1.67 10.28 -18.44
N ILE A 301 -1.05 10.82 -17.38
CA ILE A 301 -1.29 12.18 -16.90
C ILE A 301 0.02 12.98 -17.05
N THR A 302 0.08 13.83 -18.08
CA THR A 302 1.16 14.79 -18.34
C THR A 302 0.81 16.19 -17.81
N GLU A 303 1.75 17.14 -17.86
CA GLU A 303 1.42 18.56 -17.60
C GLU A 303 0.41 19.08 -18.64
N ASP A 304 0.58 18.77 -19.93
CA ASP A 304 -0.41 19.14 -20.98
C ASP A 304 -1.81 18.56 -20.70
N THR A 305 -1.85 17.36 -20.09
CA THR A 305 -3.10 16.73 -19.65
C THR A 305 -3.74 17.56 -18.52
N PHE A 306 -2.93 18.00 -17.54
CA PHE A 306 -3.38 18.86 -16.46
C PHE A 306 -3.90 20.21 -16.98
N ASP A 307 -3.17 20.88 -17.87
CA ASP A 307 -3.55 22.17 -18.45
C ASP A 307 -4.88 22.06 -19.22
N THR A 308 -5.07 20.98 -19.98
CA THR A 308 -6.29 20.74 -20.75
C THR A 308 -7.50 20.43 -19.86
N ILE A 309 -7.29 19.73 -18.74
CA ILE A 309 -8.29 19.51 -17.68
C ILE A 309 -8.64 20.83 -16.99
N GLN A 310 -7.64 21.66 -16.67
CA GLN A 310 -7.85 22.96 -16.03
C GLN A 310 -8.62 23.93 -16.92
N ALA A 311 -8.41 23.86 -18.24
CA ALA A 311 -9.18 24.60 -19.25
C ALA A 311 -10.63 24.10 -19.41
N GLY A 312 -11.03 23.01 -18.74
CA GLY A 312 -12.39 22.47 -18.82
C GLY A 312 -12.73 21.77 -20.15
N THR A 313 -11.72 21.35 -20.92
CA THR A 313 -11.94 20.73 -22.23
C THR A 313 -12.45 19.29 -22.07
N LEU A 314 -13.37 18.86 -22.93
CA LEU A 314 -13.87 17.49 -22.94
C LEU A 314 -12.81 16.53 -23.49
N LEU A 315 -12.34 15.63 -22.64
CA LEU A 315 -11.23 14.72 -22.91
C LEU A 315 -11.69 13.27 -23.03
N GLY A 316 -11.37 12.63 -24.14
CA GLY A 316 -11.58 11.20 -24.38
C GLY A 316 -10.29 10.39 -24.18
N PRO A 317 -10.36 9.16 -23.63
CA PRO A 317 -9.20 8.27 -23.55
C PRO A 317 -8.92 7.61 -24.91
N GLU A 318 -7.87 8.07 -25.58
CA GLU A 318 -7.40 7.53 -26.87
C GLU A 318 -6.15 6.65 -26.68
N PRO A 319 -6.02 5.48 -27.34
CA PRO A 319 -4.83 4.64 -27.24
C PRO A 319 -3.55 5.40 -27.62
N SER A 320 -2.62 5.54 -26.67
CA SER A 320 -1.36 6.25 -26.91
C SER A 320 -0.32 5.30 -27.50
N ALA A 321 0.10 5.56 -28.75
CA ALA A 321 1.32 4.96 -29.31
C ALA A 321 2.59 5.63 -28.75
N THR A 322 2.48 6.83 -28.16
CA THR A 322 3.61 7.63 -27.69
C THR A 322 4.15 7.09 -26.37
N GLN A 323 5.30 6.43 -26.44
CA GLN A 323 6.00 5.92 -25.26
C GLN A 323 6.81 7.02 -24.55
N THR A 324 6.21 7.64 -23.53
CA THR A 324 6.90 8.51 -22.56
C THR A 324 7.94 7.73 -21.74
N GLN A 325 8.92 8.42 -21.14
CA GLN A 325 9.91 7.79 -20.24
C GLN A 325 9.24 7.00 -19.11
N GLN A 326 8.16 7.54 -18.55
CA GLN A 326 7.41 6.92 -17.47
C GLN A 326 6.68 5.65 -17.93
N SER A 327 6.10 5.65 -19.14
CA SER A 327 5.45 4.45 -19.71
C SER A 327 6.46 3.35 -20.03
N LYS A 328 7.66 3.70 -20.56
CA LYS A 328 8.77 2.77 -20.80
C LYS A 328 9.27 2.15 -19.51
N PHE A 329 9.44 2.96 -18.47
CA PHE A 329 9.78 2.50 -17.13
C PHE A 329 8.73 1.53 -16.58
N LEU A 330 7.45 1.91 -16.61
CA LEU A 330 6.40 1.08 -16.03
C LEU A 330 6.27 -0.26 -16.76
N THR A 331 6.52 -0.27 -18.07
CA THR A 331 6.56 -1.49 -18.90
C THR A 331 7.77 -2.37 -18.60
N SER A 332 8.90 -1.81 -18.15
CA SER A 332 10.10 -2.60 -17.79
C SER A 332 10.02 -3.22 -16.39
N LEU A 333 9.11 -2.76 -15.53
CA LEU A 333 8.86 -3.37 -14.22
C LEU A 333 8.17 -4.74 -14.32
N PRO A 334 8.30 -5.59 -13.28
CA PRO A 334 7.41 -6.71 -13.04
C PRO A 334 5.94 -6.30 -13.10
N ASN A 335 5.19 -6.88 -14.04
CA ASN A 335 3.74 -6.75 -14.16
C ASN A 335 3.12 -8.14 -14.34
N SER A 336 1.93 -8.39 -13.77
CA SER A 336 1.22 -9.67 -13.95
C SER A 336 0.55 -9.82 -15.31
N THR A 337 0.21 -8.68 -15.93
CA THR A 337 -0.48 -8.56 -17.22
C THR A 337 0.17 -7.46 -18.08
N GLU A 338 -0.17 -7.42 -19.37
CA GLU A 338 0.27 -6.37 -20.30
C GLU A 338 -0.30 -5.00 -19.92
N LEU A 339 0.40 -3.91 -20.24
CA LEU A 339 -0.02 -2.55 -19.94
C LEU A 339 -0.50 -1.83 -21.21
N LYS A 340 -1.64 -1.15 -21.12
CA LYS A 340 -2.24 -0.38 -22.20
C LYS A 340 -2.42 1.06 -21.79
N PHE A 341 -1.71 1.95 -22.48
CA PHE A 341 -1.68 3.37 -22.18
C PHE A 341 -2.66 4.15 -23.06
N TYR A 342 -3.38 5.07 -22.43
CA TYR A 342 -4.32 5.98 -23.07
C TYR A 342 -3.88 7.41 -22.78
N ALA A 343 -3.76 8.23 -23.81
CA ALA A 343 -3.65 9.68 -23.65
C ALA A 343 -5.07 10.26 -23.54
N LEU A 344 -5.19 11.43 -22.93
CA LEU A 344 -6.42 12.20 -22.98
C LEU A 344 -6.33 13.20 -24.13
N THR A 345 -7.13 13.02 -25.17
CA THR A 345 -7.21 13.92 -26.32
C THR A 345 -8.55 14.64 -26.35
N SER A 346 -8.59 15.85 -26.93
CA SER A 346 -9.82 16.60 -27.09
C SER A 346 -10.71 15.89 -28.10
N THR A 347 -11.86 15.37 -27.65
CA THR A 347 -12.79 14.60 -28.48
C THR A 347 -14.18 15.21 -28.44
N GLN A 348 -14.88 15.22 -29.57
CA GLN A 348 -16.27 15.73 -29.67
C GLN A 348 -17.32 14.78 -29.04
N ALA A 349 -16.92 13.68 -28.41
CA ALA A 349 -17.82 12.71 -27.80
C ALA A 349 -17.75 12.76 -26.26
N ASP A 350 -18.91 12.68 -25.60
CA ASP A 350 -19.15 12.91 -24.15
C ASP A 350 -18.53 11.84 -23.19
N THR A 351 -17.26 11.48 -23.37
CA THR A 351 -16.58 10.37 -22.65
C THR A 351 -15.69 10.83 -21.48
N SER A 352 -15.75 12.11 -21.12
CA SER A 352 -14.92 12.77 -20.08
C SER A 352 -15.03 12.17 -18.67
N THR A 353 -16.04 11.35 -18.42
CA THR A 353 -16.24 10.70 -17.11
C THR A 353 -15.17 9.66 -16.76
N THR A 354 -14.39 9.13 -17.73
CA THR A 354 -13.44 8.03 -17.46
C THR A 354 -12.36 8.40 -16.45
N LEU A 355 -11.76 9.59 -16.58
CA LEU A 355 -10.76 10.10 -15.64
C LEU A 355 -11.37 10.32 -14.25
N LEU A 356 -12.51 11.02 -14.20
CA LEU A 356 -13.18 11.39 -12.95
C LEU A 356 -13.64 10.14 -12.18
N ASN A 357 -14.14 9.12 -12.89
CA ASN A 357 -14.48 7.82 -12.33
C ASN A 357 -13.27 7.06 -11.79
N ALA A 358 -12.12 7.13 -12.47
CA ALA A 358 -10.88 6.51 -12.00
C ALA A 358 -10.33 7.20 -10.74
N ILE A 359 -10.37 8.53 -10.69
CA ILE A 359 -9.99 9.32 -9.50
C ILE A 359 -10.93 9.02 -8.34
N ALA A 360 -12.25 8.99 -8.58
CA ALA A 360 -13.24 8.64 -7.56
C ALA A 360 -13.10 7.19 -7.02
N ALA A 361 -12.47 6.29 -7.78
CA ALA A 361 -12.23 4.90 -7.36
C ALA A 361 -10.99 4.73 -6.46
N LEU A 362 -10.01 5.65 -6.51
CA LEU A 362 -8.74 5.57 -5.78
C LEU A 362 -8.87 5.33 -4.26
N PRO A 363 -9.83 5.92 -3.51
CA PRO A 363 -9.97 5.65 -2.07
C PRO A 363 -10.40 4.21 -1.76
N PHE A 364 -10.83 3.45 -2.77
CA PHE A 364 -11.45 2.12 -2.63
C PHE A 364 -10.62 1.00 -3.29
N SER A 365 -9.48 1.31 -3.90
CA SER A 365 -8.57 0.36 -4.58
C SER A 365 -7.60 -0.36 -3.63
N GLY A 366 -7.88 -0.34 -2.33
CA GLY A 366 -6.99 -0.84 -1.28
C GLY A 366 -5.82 0.12 -1.11
N GLY A 367 -6.02 1.15 -0.28
CA GLY A 367 -4.99 2.11 0.10
C GLY A 367 -4.57 3.11 -0.99
N LEU A 368 -4.11 4.28 -0.56
CA LEU A 368 -3.55 5.32 -1.45
C LEU A 368 -2.01 5.25 -1.43
N PRO A 369 -1.34 5.23 -2.61
CA PRO A 369 0.12 5.10 -2.67
C PRO A 369 0.93 6.19 -1.96
N PRO A 370 2.13 5.85 -1.46
CA PRO A 370 3.03 6.83 -0.85
C PRO A 370 3.69 7.78 -1.86
N LEU A 371 3.77 7.39 -3.14
CA LEU A 371 4.45 8.12 -4.20
C LEU A 371 3.54 8.35 -5.42
N ALA A 372 3.66 9.52 -6.06
CA ALA A 372 3.00 9.86 -7.32
C ALA A 372 3.81 10.89 -8.14
N SER A 373 3.59 10.99 -9.45
CA SER A 373 4.21 12.05 -10.27
C SER A 373 3.59 13.43 -9.98
N SER A 374 4.36 14.51 -10.21
CA SER A 374 3.87 15.89 -10.02
C SER A 374 2.56 16.20 -10.80
N PRO A 375 2.43 15.88 -12.11
CA PRO A 375 1.18 16.13 -12.84
C PRO A 375 -0.03 15.36 -12.28
N MET A 376 0.18 14.13 -11.80
CA MET A 376 -0.86 13.31 -11.17
C MET A 376 -1.38 13.97 -9.89
N ILE A 377 -0.47 14.48 -9.06
CA ILE A 377 -0.80 15.17 -7.80
C ILE A 377 -1.58 16.45 -8.08
N LYS A 378 -1.10 17.29 -9.02
CA LYS A 378 -1.78 18.53 -9.46
C LYS A 378 -3.20 18.25 -9.97
N THR A 379 -3.33 17.28 -10.88
CA THR A 379 -4.60 16.89 -11.50
C THR A 379 -5.62 16.42 -10.48
N ILE A 380 -5.26 15.48 -9.62
CA ILE A 380 -6.16 14.97 -8.57
C ILE A 380 -6.49 16.07 -7.56
N LYS A 381 -5.54 16.95 -7.23
CA LYS A 381 -5.76 18.06 -6.30
C LYS A 381 -6.80 19.03 -6.84
N PHE A 382 -6.65 19.49 -8.09
CA PHE A 382 -7.58 20.41 -8.75
C PHE A 382 -9.00 19.82 -8.83
N ILE A 383 -9.12 18.58 -9.33
CA ILE A 383 -10.39 17.86 -9.47
C ILE A 383 -11.07 17.64 -8.11
N ALA A 384 -10.36 17.11 -7.11
CA ALA A 384 -10.97 16.72 -5.83
C ALA A 384 -11.17 17.90 -4.86
N SER A 385 -10.34 18.95 -4.94
CA SER A 385 -10.55 20.16 -4.12
C SER A 385 -11.72 20.98 -4.59
N GLY A 386 -12.05 20.91 -5.89
CA GLY A 386 -13.01 21.81 -6.50
C GLY A 386 -12.54 23.26 -6.54
N ASN A 387 -11.22 23.48 -6.62
CA ASN A 387 -10.55 24.77 -6.41
C ASN A 387 -10.78 25.41 -5.02
N LEU A 388 -11.37 24.69 -4.06
CA LEU A 388 -11.57 25.18 -2.69
C LEU A 388 -10.27 25.11 -1.87
N GLU A 389 -10.09 26.07 -0.96
CA GLU A 389 -8.97 26.06 -0.03
C GLU A 389 -9.01 24.82 0.89
N THR A 390 -7.85 24.20 1.08
CA THR A 390 -7.71 23.05 1.99
C THR A 390 -7.87 23.48 3.44
N GLY A 391 -7.27 24.61 3.83
CA GLY A 391 -7.18 25.03 5.22
C GLY A 391 -6.62 23.92 6.11
N LYS A 392 -7.15 23.77 7.33
CA LYS A 392 -6.71 22.77 8.32
C LYS A 392 -7.21 21.34 8.07
N LEU A 393 -7.34 20.91 6.81
CA LEU A 393 -8.03 19.68 6.43
C LEU A 393 -7.43 18.44 7.12
N LEU A 394 -6.11 18.33 7.16
CA LEU A 394 -5.41 17.19 7.79
C LEU A 394 -5.72 17.12 9.30
N GLN A 395 -5.70 18.26 9.98
CA GLN A 395 -6.06 18.33 11.41
C GLN A 395 -7.53 17.92 11.65
N ARG A 396 -8.46 18.31 10.76
CA ARG A 396 -9.88 17.95 10.87
C ARG A 396 -10.14 16.47 10.57
N LEU A 397 -9.47 15.87 9.58
CA LEU A 397 -9.54 14.43 9.32
C LEU A 397 -9.01 13.60 10.49
N GLU A 398 -7.86 13.96 11.07
CA GLU A 398 -7.30 13.27 12.26
C GLU A 398 -8.20 13.43 13.52
N ALA A 399 -9.05 14.46 13.55
CA ALA A 399 -10.11 14.60 14.55
C ALA A 399 -11.30 13.65 14.28
N LEU A 400 -11.64 13.39 13.02
CA LEU A 400 -12.71 12.46 12.63
C LEU A 400 -12.31 11.01 12.91
N VAL A 401 -11.04 10.65 12.69
CA VAL A 401 -10.48 9.34 13.08
C VAL A 401 -10.65 9.08 14.59
N ASP A 402 -10.35 10.05 15.45
CA ASP A 402 -10.52 9.94 16.91
C ASP A 402 -12.00 9.83 17.31
N LYS A 403 -12.87 10.63 16.69
CA LYS A 403 -14.32 10.55 16.91
C LYS A 403 -14.86 9.16 16.60
N VAL A 404 -14.45 8.55 15.49
CA VAL A 404 -14.86 7.19 15.10
C VAL A 404 -14.17 6.12 15.97
N HIS A 405 -12.91 6.32 16.38
CA HIS A 405 -12.21 5.41 17.30
C HIS A 405 -12.95 5.29 18.64
N ARG A 406 -13.41 6.41 19.21
CA ARG A 406 -14.09 6.46 20.51
C ARG A 406 -15.40 5.65 20.58
N GLN A 407 -16.04 5.37 19.44
CA GLN A 407 -17.22 4.49 19.40
C GLN A 407 -16.87 3.01 19.68
N ALA A 408 -15.65 2.58 19.36
CA ALA A 408 -15.23 1.18 19.49
C ALA A 408 -13.72 1.06 19.77
N PRO A 409 -13.21 1.63 20.88
CA PRO A 409 -11.77 1.71 21.16
C PRO A 409 -11.13 0.31 21.32
N HIS A 410 -11.93 -0.66 21.78
CA HIS A 410 -11.53 -2.07 21.93
C HIS A 410 -11.11 -2.75 20.62
N LEU A 411 -11.43 -2.19 19.45
CA LEU A 411 -11.04 -2.74 18.15
C LEU A 411 -9.59 -2.38 17.76
N ASN A 412 -9.01 -1.32 18.33
CA ASN A 412 -7.67 -0.76 18.02
C ASN A 412 -7.35 -0.61 16.51
N ILE A 413 -8.37 -0.45 15.65
CA ILE A 413 -8.22 -0.47 14.17
C ILE A 413 -7.33 0.66 13.63
N PHE A 414 -7.29 1.82 14.28
CA PHE A 414 -6.50 2.98 13.84
C PHE A 414 -5.05 2.99 14.33
N GLY A 415 -4.62 1.90 14.97
CA GLY A 415 -3.27 1.76 15.53
C GLY A 415 -3.07 2.52 16.85
N PRO A 416 -1.91 2.32 17.49
CA PRO A 416 -1.70 2.65 18.89
C PRO A 416 -1.73 4.15 19.21
N LEU A 417 -1.63 5.05 18.22
CA LEU A 417 -1.69 6.50 18.44
C LEU A 417 -2.96 6.95 19.20
N TYR A 418 -4.05 6.19 19.04
CA TYR A 418 -5.38 6.50 19.59
C TYR A 418 -5.67 5.87 20.96
N GLU A 419 -4.77 5.03 21.47
CA GLU A 419 -4.91 4.46 22.81
C GLU A 419 -4.92 5.58 23.87
N PRO A 420 -5.72 5.48 24.96
CA PRO A 420 -5.86 6.56 25.95
C PRO A 420 -4.52 7.05 26.55
N GLN A 421 -3.56 6.13 26.71
CA GLN A 421 -2.19 6.40 27.16
C GLN A 421 -1.36 7.29 26.22
N ASN A 422 -1.83 7.51 24.97
CA ASN A 422 -1.12 8.21 23.90
C ASN A 422 -1.74 9.57 23.54
N THR A 423 -2.74 10.05 24.30
CA THR A 423 -3.40 11.36 24.13
C THR A 423 -2.43 12.54 23.92
N LYS A 424 -1.32 12.61 24.67
CA LYS A 424 -0.27 13.64 24.49
C LYS A 424 0.45 13.54 23.14
N ALA A 425 0.61 12.34 22.59
CA ALA A 425 1.19 12.13 21.27
C ALA A 425 0.19 12.51 20.16
N LEU A 426 -1.08 12.12 20.29
CA LEU A 426 -2.16 12.51 19.38
C LEU A 426 -2.36 14.04 19.33
N TYR A 427 -2.28 14.73 20.46
CA TYR A 427 -2.32 16.21 20.50
C TYR A 427 -1.15 16.84 19.73
N ARG A 428 0.08 16.33 19.94
CA ARG A 428 1.27 16.78 19.21
C ARG A 428 1.16 16.54 17.71
N GLU A 429 0.61 15.39 17.30
CA GLU A 429 0.38 15.10 15.88
C GLU A 429 -0.62 16.10 15.28
N ARG A 430 -1.74 16.38 15.95
CA ARG A 430 -2.70 17.39 15.46
C ARG A 430 -2.12 18.79 15.31
N GLU A 431 -1.26 19.22 16.24
CA GLU A 431 -0.58 20.50 16.12
C GLU A 431 0.51 20.49 15.04
N ARG A 432 1.14 19.33 14.76
CA ARG A 432 2.05 19.15 13.62
C ARG A 432 1.31 19.22 12.28
N LEU A 433 0.18 18.52 12.14
CA LEU A 433 -0.67 18.56 10.95
C LEU A 433 -1.16 19.99 10.65
N ARG A 434 -1.59 20.72 11.69
CA ARG A 434 -1.97 22.13 11.58
C ARG A 434 -0.84 23.02 11.05
N LYS A 435 0.42 22.73 11.41
CA LYS A 435 1.58 23.46 10.90
C LYS A 435 1.90 23.08 9.47
N LEU A 436 1.78 21.80 9.10
CA LEU A 436 2.00 21.32 7.74
C LEU A 436 1.17 22.08 6.69
N ASP A 437 -0.08 22.39 7.03
CA ASP A 437 -0.99 23.17 6.17
C ASP A 437 -0.55 24.66 5.99
N THR A 438 0.41 25.16 6.79
CA THR A 438 0.85 26.57 6.83
C THR A 438 2.35 26.81 6.61
N ASP A 439 3.18 25.80 6.85
CA ASP A 439 4.64 25.87 6.88
C ASP A 439 5.24 24.64 6.18
N PRO A 440 5.77 24.79 4.94
CA PRO A 440 6.36 23.67 4.20
C PRO A 440 7.67 23.17 4.79
N GLN A 441 8.29 23.89 5.75
CA GLN A 441 9.49 23.45 6.46
C GLN A 441 9.19 22.49 7.62
N THR A 442 7.91 22.29 7.97
CA THR A 442 7.52 21.32 9.00
C THR A 442 7.84 19.89 8.53
N PRO A 443 8.69 19.13 9.25
CA PRO A 443 9.13 17.81 8.79
C PRO A 443 7.98 16.80 8.78
N ASP A 444 7.82 16.12 7.64
CA ASP A 444 6.83 15.05 7.44
C ASP A 444 7.44 13.89 6.64
N THR A 445 7.88 12.86 7.35
CA THR A 445 8.54 11.70 6.75
C THR A 445 7.56 10.89 5.89
N LEU A 446 8.08 10.13 4.91
CA LEU A 446 7.23 9.28 4.09
C LEU A 446 6.47 8.23 4.91
N ALA A 447 7.04 7.77 6.02
CA ALA A 447 6.37 6.88 6.96
C ALA A 447 5.21 7.55 7.71
N ASP A 448 5.35 8.81 8.17
CA ASP A 448 4.26 9.56 8.81
C ASP A 448 3.11 9.81 7.81
N LYS A 449 3.45 10.24 6.59
CA LYS A 449 2.54 10.41 5.46
C LYS A 449 1.75 9.13 5.16
N SER A 450 2.44 8.00 5.04
CA SER A 450 1.85 6.71 4.69
C SER A 450 0.96 6.15 5.80
N ALA A 451 1.40 6.26 7.05
CA ALA A 451 0.60 5.83 8.21
C ALA A 451 -0.67 6.70 8.38
N ARG A 452 -0.58 8.01 8.12
CA ARG A 452 -1.75 8.91 8.07
C ARG A 452 -2.76 8.46 7.01
N MET A 453 -2.30 8.16 5.79
CA MET A 453 -3.18 7.66 4.73
C MET A 453 -3.82 6.31 5.07
N SER A 454 -3.05 5.38 5.66
CA SER A 454 -3.59 4.11 6.18
C SER A 454 -4.73 4.31 7.18
N ARG A 455 -4.61 5.30 8.09
CA ARG A 455 -5.69 5.66 9.02
C ARG A 455 -6.91 6.25 8.32
N TYR A 456 -6.72 7.13 7.33
CA TYR A 456 -7.83 7.73 6.57
C TYR A 456 -8.58 6.72 5.70
N ILE A 457 -7.87 5.72 5.16
CA ILE A 457 -8.48 4.61 4.43
C ILE A 457 -9.26 3.70 5.38
N THR A 458 -8.68 3.33 6.52
CA THR A 458 -9.38 2.60 7.59
C THR A 458 -10.61 3.35 8.12
N LEU A 459 -10.58 4.69 8.10
CA LEU A 459 -11.72 5.54 8.48
C LEU A 459 -12.87 5.37 7.49
N LEU A 460 -12.61 5.37 6.18
CA LEU A 460 -13.64 5.09 5.17
C LEU A 460 -14.21 3.66 5.33
N GLU A 461 -13.35 2.66 5.51
CA GLU A 461 -13.78 1.27 5.75
C GLU A 461 -14.67 1.13 6.99
N ARG A 462 -14.37 1.89 8.05
CA ARG A 462 -15.14 1.89 9.30
C ARG A 462 -16.44 2.67 9.18
N LEU A 463 -16.43 3.83 8.52
CA LEU A 463 -17.65 4.61 8.26
C LEU A 463 -18.64 3.82 7.41
N MET A 464 -18.17 3.13 6.35
CA MET A 464 -19.01 2.21 5.58
C MET A 464 -19.56 1.05 6.41
N ALA A 465 -18.80 0.55 7.40
CA ALA A 465 -19.24 -0.53 8.30
C ALA A 465 -20.26 -0.07 9.36
N LEU A 466 -20.44 1.24 9.53
CA LEU A 466 -21.40 1.84 10.46
C LEU A 466 -22.74 2.21 9.78
N VAL A 467 -22.82 2.21 8.44
CA VAL A 467 -24.07 2.51 7.72
C VAL A 467 -25.13 1.45 8.05
N PRO A 468 -26.32 1.84 8.55
CA PRO A 468 -27.33 0.89 9.02
C PRO A 468 -27.97 0.08 7.87
N ASP A 469 -28.53 -1.07 8.24
CA ASP A 469 -29.41 -1.94 7.46
C ASP A 469 -28.91 -2.38 6.06
N SER A 470 -27.61 -2.18 5.81
CA SER A 470 -27.01 -2.34 4.49
C SER A 470 -25.90 -3.39 4.48
N LYS A 471 -25.94 -4.30 3.50
CA LYS A 471 -24.85 -5.28 3.31
C LYS A 471 -23.56 -4.53 2.93
N PRO A 472 -22.37 -4.87 3.47
CA PRO A 472 -21.11 -4.19 3.19
C PRO A 472 -20.80 -3.95 1.70
N GLN A 473 -21.12 -4.91 0.83
CA GLN A 473 -20.93 -4.79 -0.62
C GLN A 473 -21.89 -3.79 -1.29
N ASN A 474 -23.09 -3.61 -0.74
CA ASN A 474 -24.06 -2.64 -1.23
C ASN A 474 -23.66 -1.23 -0.78
N VAL A 475 -23.22 -1.07 0.47
CA VAL A 475 -22.68 0.21 0.97
C VAL A 475 -21.48 0.65 0.11
N LEU A 476 -20.50 -0.24 -0.11
CA LEU A 476 -19.32 0.07 -0.91
C LEU A 476 -19.70 0.57 -2.32
N LYS A 477 -20.63 -0.11 -3.01
CA LYS A 477 -21.11 0.31 -4.33
C LYS A 477 -21.85 1.65 -4.29
N ALA A 478 -22.70 1.87 -3.28
CA ALA A 478 -23.47 3.10 -3.12
C ALA A 478 -22.55 4.30 -2.84
N VAL A 479 -21.58 4.13 -1.94
CA VAL A 479 -20.56 5.13 -1.61
C VAL A 479 -19.65 5.39 -2.82
N GLN A 480 -19.20 4.37 -3.55
CA GLN A 480 -18.43 4.56 -4.79
C GLN A 480 -19.19 5.43 -5.81
N LYS A 481 -20.47 5.14 -6.06
CA LYS A 481 -21.32 5.94 -6.96
C LYS A 481 -21.53 7.37 -6.44
N ALA A 482 -21.73 7.54 -5.14
CA ALA A 482 -21.87 8.87 -4.54
C ALA A 482 -20.54 9.67 -4.63
N THR A 483 -19.39 9.03 -4.47
CA THR A 483 -18.07 9.66 -4.63
C THR A 483 -17.81 10.06 -6.09
N GLN A 484 -18.26 9.27 -7.08
CA GLN A 484 -18.20 9.67 -8.50
C GLN A 484 -18.97 10.97 -8.74
N ASN A 485 -20.21 11.07 -8.26
CA ASN A 485 -21.01 12.29 -8.36
C ASN A 485 -20.37 13.48 -7.63
N GLU A 486 -19.79 13.24 -6.45
CA GLU A 486 -19.16 14.27 -5.63
C GLU A 486 -17.83 14.79 -6.24
N ILE A 487 -17.08 13.92 -6.91
CA ILE A 487 -15.89 14.30 -7.70
C ILE A 487 -16.27 15.05 -8.98
N GLN A 488 -17.35 14.64 -9.66
CA GLN A 488 -17.88 15.37 -10.81
C GLN A 488 -18.25 16.81 -10.44
N ARG A 489 -19.07 17.00 -9.40
CA ARG A 489 -19.46 18.33 -8.90
C ARG A 489 -18.26 19.20 -8.53
N ALA A 490 -17.25 18.60 -7.88
CA ALA A 490 -16.03 19.31 -7.51
C ALA A 490 -15.28 19.78 -8.77
N TYR A 491 -15.13 18.92 -9.78
CA TYR A 491 -14.52 19.31 -11.06
C TYR A 491 -15.31 20.40 -11.79
N ASP A 492 -16.63 20.27 -11.89
CA ASP A 492 -17.51 21.25 -12.54
C ASP A 492 -17.36 22.64 -11.87
N HIS A 493 -17.30 22.65 -10.54
CA HIS A 493 -17.05 23.86 -9.75
C HIS A 493 -15.63 24.43 -9.96
N ALA A 494 -14.59 23.58 -10.00
CA ALA A 494 -13.22 24.01 -10.25
C ALA A 494 -13.09 24.71 -11.62
N VAL A 495 -13.63 24.10 -12.67
CA VAL A 495 -13.63 24.65 -14.03
C VAL A 495 -14.46 25.93 -14.11
N GLY A 496 -15.62 25.98 -13.44
CA GLY A 496 -16.47 27.17 -13.38
C GLY A 496 -15.82 28.39 -12.71
N GLN A 497 -14.83 28.18 -11.84
CA GLN A 497 -14.07 29.25 -11.18
C GLN A 497 -12.84 29.74 -11.95
N VAL A 498 -12.34 28.99 -12.95
CA VAL A 498 -11.20 29.45 -13.74
C VAL A 498 -11.64 30.67 -14.56
N PRO A 499 -11.04 31.87 -14.35
CA PRO A 499 -11.43 33.04 -15.10
C PRO A 499 -11.19 32.79 -16.59
N ARG A 500 -12.23 32.93 -17.42
CA ARG A 500 -12.09 32.90 -18.88
C ARG A 500 -11.36 34.18 -19.32
N SER A 501 -10.04 34.16 -19.23
CA SER A 501 -9.16 35.28 -19.59
C SER A 501 -9.16 35.54 -21.10
N SER A 502 -10.17 36.29 -21.53
CA SER A 502 -10.10 37.28 -22.61
C SER A 502 -9.45 36.81 -23.92
N SER A 503 -10.05 35.82 -24.58
CA SER A 503 -9.70 35.41 -25.95
C SER A 503 -10.26 36.34 -27.04
N THR A 504 -10.30 37.66 -26.80
CA THR A 504 -10.65 38.69 -27.80
C THR A 504 -10.06 40.05 -27.42
N ARG A 505 -8.80 40.28 -27.79
CA ARG A 505 -8.25 41.62 -28.08
C ARG A 505 -7.04 41.49 -29.02
N SER A 506 -7.34 41.14 -30.27
CA SER A 506 -6.41 41.29 -31.39
C SER A 506 -6.69 42.61 -32.10
N ALA A 507 -5.63 43.23 -32.62
CA ALA A 507 -5.65 44.44 -33.45
C ALA A 507 -6.15 45.75 -32.80
N GLU A 508 -5.22 46.52 -32.23
CA GLU A 508 -4.90 47.84 -32.81
C GLU A 508 -3.46 48.27 -32.47
N SER A 509 -2.89 49.13 -33.30
CA SER A 509 -1.45 49.44 -33.39
C SER A 509 -1.01 50.62 -32.51
N HIS A 510 0.23 50.60 -31.99
CA HIS A 510 1.27 51.56 -32.42
C HIS A 510 2.67 51.35 -31.79
N LEU A 511 3.68 51.29 -32.67
CA LEU A 511 5.05 51.81 -32.61
C LEU A 511 5.77 52.04 -31.25
N GLN A 512 6.95 51.40 -31.12
CA GLN A 512 8.09 51.92 -30.33
C GLN A 512 8.67 53.21 -30.96
N PRO A 513 9.45 54.01 -30.21
CA PRO A 513 10.92 54.01 -30.42
C PRO A 513 11.71 54.10 -29.06
N PRO A 514 12.99 54.56 -28.94
CA PRO A 514 14.06 53.77 -28.30
C PRO A 514 14.61 54.39 -26.97
N PRO A 515 15.61 53.79 -26.29
CA PRO A 515 15.94 54.13 -24.90
C PRO A 515 16.93 55.32 -24.75
N GLY A 516 16.79 56.07 -23.64
CA GLY A 516 17.70 57.17 -23.30
C GLY A 516 17.72 57.56 -21.81
N ALA A 517 18.93 57.54 -21.23
CA ALA A 517 19.46 58.30 -20.08
C ALA A 517 18.60 58.62 -18.83
N GLN A 518 19.12 58.12 -17.70
CA GLN A 518 19.36 58.84 -16.42
C GLN A 518 18.33 59.88 -15.92
N THR A 519 17.84 59.67 -14.69
CA THR A 519 18.01 60.70 -13.63
C THR A 519 17.91 60.11 -12.23
N THR A 520 18.82 60.55 -11.36
CA THR A 520 18.82 60.29 -9.92
C THR A 520 17.72 61.08 -9.21
N HIS A 521 16.87 60.44 -8.40
CA HIS A 521 16.29 61.10 -7.24
C HIS A 521 16.38 60.24 -5.97
N ARG A 522 17.23 60.72 -5.08
CA ARG A 522 17.49 60.22 -3.73
C ARG A 522 16.49 60.91 -2.79
N SER A 523 15.65 60.15 -2.10
CA SER A 523 14.74 60.69 -1.08
C SER A 523 14.87 59.88 0.20
N THR A 524 15.58 60.46 1.16
CA THR A 524 15.85 59.92 2.49
C THR A 524 14.85 60.44 3.53
N SER A 525 14.74 59.70 4.63
CA SER A 525 14.25 60.10 5.97
C SER A 525 12.73 60.00 6.25
N PRO A 526 12.29 59.95 7.53
CA PRO A 526 13.05 59.59 8.76
C PRO A 526 12.40 58.49 9.61
N LEU A 527 13.15 57.99 10.60
CA LEU A 527 12.63 57.14 11.68
C LEU A 527 11.78 57.92 12.70
N SER A 528 10.65 57.34 13.10
CA SER A 528 10.04 57.45 14.44
C SER A 528 9.04 56.29 14.59
N SER A 529 8.70 55.73 15.76
CA SER A 529 9.15 55.96 17.14
C SER A 529 9.00 54.65 17.96
N LEU A 530 9.71 54.54 19.08
CA LEU A 530 9.60 53.42 20.03
C LEU A 530 8.24 53.42 20.74
N ARG A 531 7.50 52.29 20.74
CA ARG A 531 6.39 52.10 21.71
C ARG A 531 6.27 50.70 22.33
N ARG A 532 7.13 50.53 23.34
CA ARG A 532 7.02 49.61 24.50
C ARG A 532 5.59 49.50 25.06
N ARG A 533 4.99 48.30 25.07
CA ARG A 533 3.89 47.84 25.96
C ARG A 533 3.90 46.30 25.99
N SER A 534 4.46 45.68 27.03
CA SER A 534 3.82 45.34 28.32
C SER A 534 2.86 44.15 28.25
N ILE A 535 3.37 42.98 28.67
CA ILE A 535 2.57 41.80 29.01
C ILE A 535 1.76 42.12 30.28
N ARG A 536 0.44 41.90 30.26
CA ARG A 536 -0.33 41.74 31.51
C ARG A 536 -1.51 40.78 31.29
N PHE A 537 -1.53 39.71 32.07
CA PHE A 537 -2.69 38.83 32.21
C PHE A 537 -3.78 39.53 33.03
N SER A 538 -5.05 39.25 32.71
CA SER A 538 -6.16 39.34 33.66
C SER A 538 -7.28 38.38 33.25
N PHE A 539 -7.68 37.52 34.17
CA PHE A 539 -8.86 36.66 34.09
C PHE A 539 -10.14 37.42 34.46
N TYR A 540 -11.29 36.73 34.34
CA TYR A 540 -12.65 37.07 34.81
C TYR A 540 -13.56 37.86 33.84
N SER A 541 -14.35 37.07 33.10
CA SER A 541 -15.82 37.15 32.97
C SER A 541 -16.56 38.42 33.38
N ASN A 542 -17.49 38.85 32.52
CA ASN A 542 -18.88 39.02 32.94
C ASN A 542 -19.89 38.89 31.78
N VAL A 543 -21.14 38.61 32.17
CA VAL A 543 -22.29 38.29 31.30
C VAL A 543 -23.09 39.54 30.96
N THR A 544 -23.44 39.73 29.68
CA THR A 544 -24.65 40.48 29.29
C THR A 544 -25.12 40.08 27.89
N SER A 545 -26.44 39.88 27.78
CA SER A 545 -27.24 39.76 26.55
C SER A 545 -28.58 40.47 26.82
N PRO A 546 -29.42 40.76 25.81
CA PRO A 546 -29.15 40.99 24.40
C PRO A 546 -29.62 42.41 23.96
N SER A 547 -29.35 42.81 22.71
CA SER A 547 -30.09 43.90 22.07
C SER A 547 -30.35 43.61 20.59
N ASN A 548 -31.64 43.61 20.22
CA ASN A 548 -32.09 43.51 18.84
C ASN A 548 -31.98 44.86 18.14
N THR A 549 -31.36 44.93 16.97
CA THR A 549 -31.69 45.93 15.93
C THR A 549 -31.34 45.39 14.53
N SER A 550 -32.39 45.12 13.76
CA SER A 550 -32.54 45.35 12.31
C SER A 550 -31.39 44.99 11.35
N GLU A 551 -31.64 43.94 10.56
CA GLU A 551 -31.64 43.95 9.08
C GLU A 551 -30.56 44.82 8.38
N THR A 552 -29.44 44.18 8.05
CA THR A 552 -28.64 44.54 6.86
C THR A 552 -28.41 43.31 5.99
N SER A 553 -28.72 43.50 4.71
CA SER A 553 -28.75 42.54 3.62
C SER A 553 -27.49 41.69 3.39
N VAL A 554 -27.70 40.37 3.28
CA VAL A 554 -27.18 39.49 2.20
C VAL A 554 -25.69 39.62 1.84
N GLU A 555 -24.78 39.18 2.71
CA GLU A 555 -23.41 38.73 2.32
C GLU A 555 -22.89 37.48 3.08
N GLU A 556 -23.72 36.78 3.88
CA GLU A 556 -23.20 35.66 4.71
C GLU A 556 -22.98 34.31 3.99
N ASP A 557 -23.61 34.07 2.84
CA ASP A 557 -23.57 32.75 2.16
C ASP A 557 -22.22 32.40 1.49
N ASN A 558 -21.33 33.38 1.24
CA ASN A 558 -20.01 33.10 0.66
C ASN A 558 -18.99 32.57 1.69
N ASN A 559 -19.35 32.48 2.97
CA ASN A 559 -18.43 32.12 4.05
C ASN A 559 -18.24 30.59 4.21
N ASP A 560 -18.74 29.76 3.29
CA ASP A 560 -18.69 28.29 3.37
C ASP A 560 -17.58 27.66 2.47
N SER A 561 -16.65 28.49 2.01
CA SER A 561 -15.73 28.28 0.88
C SER A 561 -14.51 27.36 1.08
N SER A 562 -14.36 26.64 2.20
CA SER A 562 -13.17 25.79 2.43
C SER A 562 -13.47 24.35 2.85
N LEU A 563 -12.59 23.45 2.43
CA LEU A 563 -12.69 22.01 2.69
C LEU A 563 -12.61 21.70 4.19
N ALA A 564 -11.84 22.49 4.95
CA ALA A 564 -11.78 22.39 6.40
C ALA A 564 -13.12 22.75 7.09
N LYS A 565 -13.90 23.71 6.55
CA LYS A 565 -15.26 24.03 7.05
C LYS A 565 -16.25 22.92 6.73
N GLN A 566 -16.19 22.36 5.51
CA GLN A 566 -16.98 21.18 5.12
C GLN A 566 -16.70 19.97 6.04
N MET A 567 -15.43 19.66 6.30
CA MET A 567 -15.04 18.59 7.23
C MET A 567 -15.45 18.91 8.69
N GLU A 568 -15.48 20.18 9.09
CA GLU A 568 -15.97 20.58 10.41
C GLU A 568 -17.48 20.34 10.58
N ARG A 569 -18.29 20.47 9.51
CA ARG A 569 -19.71 20.06 9.52
C ARG A 569 -19.85 18.55 9.75
N VAL A 570 -19.03 17.71 9.09
CA VAL A 570 -18.98 16.25 9.33
C VAL A 570 -18.48 15.89 10.75
N LEU A 571 -17.58 16.69 11.32
CA LEU A 571 -17.17 16.54 12.72
C LEU A 571 -18.30 16.85 13.70
N LYS A 572 -19.26 17.70 13.33
CA LYS A 572 -20.41 18.07 14.17
C LYS A 572 -21.62 17.14 14.00
N SER A 573 -21.82 16.54 12.81
CA SER A 573 -22.93 15.59 12.58
C SER A 573 -22.85 14.35 13.47
N GLU A 574 -23.98 13.72 13.80
CA GLU A 574 -23.97 12.49 14.58
C GLU A 574 -23.46 11.28 13.77
N LEU A 575 -23.16 10.17 14.45
CA LEU A 575 -22.74 8.91 13.82
C LEU A 575 -23.84 7.86 14.08
N PRO A 576 -24.21 7.02 13.09
CA PRO A 576 -23.54 6.80 11.80
C PRO A 576 -23.78 7.90 10.76
N LEU A 577 -22.83 8.05 9.83
CA LEU A 577 -22.97 8.94 8.67
C LEU A 577 -23.79 8.25 7.56
N ASP A 578 -24.48 9.05 6.75
CA ASP A 578 -25.16 8.59 5.56
C ASP A 578 -24.18 8.41 4.37
N VAL A 579 -24.66 7.77 3.30
CA VAL A 579 -23.85 7.47 2.10
C VAL A 579 -23.28 8.73 1.44
N ALA A 580 -24.02 9.84 1.41
CA ALA A 580 -23.54 11.08 0.80
C ALA A 580 -22.43 11.71 1.64
N THR A 581 -22.57 11.79 2.96
CA THR A 581 -21.51 12.33 3.82
C THR A 581 -20.24 11.46 3.77
N VAL A 582 -20.37 10.12 3.73
CA VAL A 582 -19.20 9.23 3.56
C VAL A 582 -18.50 9.46 2.21
N ALA A 583 -19.25 9.74 1.13
CA ALA A 583 -18.67 10.10 -0.16
C ALA A 583 -17.93 11.45 -0.14
N SER A 584 -18.47 12.47 0.55
CA SER A 584 -17.74 13.73 0.78
C SER A 584 -16.48 13.51 1.62
N VAL A 585 -16.50 12.63 2.63
CA VAL A 585 -15.26 12.25 3.35
C VAL A 585 -14.26 11.55 2.41
N ALA A 586 -14.71 10.70 1.47
CA ALA A 586 -13.82 10.07 0.49
C ALA A 586 -13.14 11.09 -0.45
N ARG A 587 -13.87 12.12 -0.93
CA ARG A 587 -13.27 13.24 -1.67
C ARG A 587 -12.24 13.99 -0.83
N MET A 588 -12.54 14.24 0.44
CA MET A 588 -11.63 14.92 1.37
C MET A 588 -10.35 14.10 1.66
N VAL A 589 -10.45 12.78 1.70
CA VAL A 589 -9.30 11.87 1.82
C VAL A 589 -8.41 11.92 0.56
N LEU A 590 -8.97 12.08 -0.65
CA LEU A 590 -8.18 12.32 -1.86
C LEU A 590 -7.40 13.63 -1.80
N VAL A 591 -8.04 14.73 -1.39
CA VAL A 591 -7.34 16.02 -1.26
C VAL A 591 -6.24 15.91 -0.19
N ALA A 592 -6.53 15.30 0.96
CA ALA A 592 -5.56 15.07 2.01
C ALA A 592 -4.38 14.18 1.59
N TRP A 593 -4.61 13.24 0.68
CA TRP A 593 -3.56 12.46 0.03
C TRP A 593 -2.68 13.32 -0.88
N THR A 594 -3.24 14.23 -1.69
CA THR A 594 -2.43 15.16 -2.51
C THR A 594 -1.56 16.12 -1.67
N LEU A 595 -1.92 16.37 -0.41
CA LEU A 595 -1.09 17.10 0.56
C LEU A 595 -0.03 16.23 1.26
N SER A 596 -0.20 14.90 1.25
CA SER A 596 0.62 13.96 2.02
C SER A 596 1.51 13.07 1.15
N VAL A 597 1.21 12.86 -0.12
CA VAL A 597 1.97 12.00 -1.03
C VAL A 597 3.38 12.56 -1.28
N GLY A 598 4.35 11.68 -1.60
CA GLY A 598 5.67 12.06 -2.06
C GLY A 598 5.68 12.22 -3.59
N THR A 599 6.23 13.33 -4.08
CA THR A 599 6.45 13.54 -5.51
C THR A 599 7.58 12.63 -6.01
N VAL A 600 7.41 12.02 -7.18
CA VAL A 600 8.47 11.32 -7.92
C VAL A 600 9.09 12.28 -8.94
N ALA A 601 10.42 12.36 -8.93
CA ALA A 601 11.20 13.24 -9.78
C ALA A 601 11.91 12.45 -10.90
N TRP A 602 11.49 12.70 -12.14
CA TRP A 602 11.92 12.01 -13.36
C TRP A 602 13.09 12.69 -14.06
N ASN A 603 13.16 14.03 -14.00
CA ASN A 603 14.22 14.85 -14.59
C ASN A 603 15.07 15.51 -13.51
N ASP A 604 16.36 15.77 -13.75
CA ASP A 604 17.29 16.27 -12.72
C ASP A 604 16.87 17.60 -12.06
N ASN A 605 16.03 18.39 -12.75
CA ASN A 605 15.50 19.66 -12.27
C ASN A 605 14.22 19.53 -11.41
N GLU A 606 13.65 18.33 -11.26
CA GLU A 606 12.44 18.09 -10.46
C GLU A 606 12.77 17.78 -8.99
N GLU A 607 11.96 18.31 -8.07
CA GLU A 607 12.04 17.98 -6.65
C GLU A 607 11.23 16.71 -6.33
N GLY A 608 11.85 15.73 -5.65
CA GLY A 608 11.15 14.53 -5.19
C GLY A 608 12.01 13.27 -5.09
N TYR A 609 11.33 12.16 -4.85
CA TYR A 609 11.89 10.80 -4.82
C TYR A 609 12.49 10.44 -6.19
N ARG A 610 13.76 10.04 -6.20
CA ARG A 610 14.43 9.56 -7.41
C ARG A 610 14.18 8.09 -7.59
N ILE A 611 13.68 7.73 -8.77
CA ILE A 611 13.60 6.33 -9.17
C ILE A 611 15.03 5.80 -9.33
N PRO A 612 15.39 4.70 -8.65
CA PRO A 612 16.75 4.20 -8.70
C PRO A 612 17.03 3.61 -10.08
N ASP A 613 17.90 4.31 -10.82
CA ASP A 613 18.60 3.72 -11.96
C ASP A 613 19.59 2.67 -11.44
N LEU A 614 19.25 1.39 -11.68
CA LEU A 614 20.04 0.22 -11.33
C LEU A 614 20.70 -0.43 -12.57
N THR A 615 20.89 0.33 -13.66
CA THR A 615 21.69 -0.13 -14.80
C THR A 615 23.11 -0.51 -14.36
N GLY A 616 23.63 -1.62 -14.90
CA GLY A 616 24.93 -2.19 -14.51
C GLY A 616 24.94 -3.02 -13.22
N TRP A 617 23.80 -3.19 -12.52
CA TRP A 617 23.72 -4.03 -11.31
C TRP A 617 23.45 -5.51 -11.64
N ASP A 618 24.16 -6.08 -12.61
CA ASP A 618 23.81 -7.34 -13.28
C ASP A 618 23.78 -8.59 -12.37
N LYS A 619 24.33 -8.50 -11.14
CA LYS A 619 24.48 -9.63 -10.22
C LYS A 619 24.10 -9.23 -8.79
N MET A 620 22.79 -9.08 -8.54
CA MET A 620 22.23 -8.87 -7.21
C MET A 620 21.81 -10.18 -6.53
N THR A 621 22.06 -10.27 -5.21
CA THR A 621 21.52 -11.33 -4.35
C THR A 621 20.94 -10.74 -3.06
N MET A 622 19.75 -11.19 -2.67
CA MET A 622 19.00 -10.68 -1.52
C MET A 622 18.93 -11.72 -0.39
N SER A 623 19.01 -11.27 0.88
CA SER A 623 18.84 -12.11 2.09
C SER A 623 18.22 -11.37 3.28
#